data_AF-A0A7J3I4F7-F1
#
_entry.id   AF-A0A7J3I4F7-F1
#
_cell.length_a   1.000
_cell.length_b   1.000
_cell.length_c   1.000
_cell.angle_alpha   90.00
_cell.angle_beta   90.00
_cell.angle_gamma   90.00
#
_symmetry.space_group_name_H-M   'P 1'
#
loop_
_entity.id
_entity.type
_entity.pdbx_description
1 polymer ?
#
loop_
_entity_poly.entity_id
_entity_poly.type
_entity_poly.pdbx_seq_one_letter_code
_entity_poly.pdbx_strand_id
1 'polypeptide(L)'
;MEVEGILFGVMTQYRGYAVEKILEALGRRRIPVMLIDPHDVVVRIGGDVTFRGQSLSELDVLMFRGFSYCSGEQVFFRMDLLHALERLGVFVVNPASSIENASDKYYTSFLLE
;
A
#
# COMPACT_ATOMS: atom_id res chain seq x y z
N MET A 1 14.33 -25.18 -10.28
CA MET A 1 13.94 -24.58 -9.00
C MET A 1 13.82 -23.09 -9.27
N GLU A 2 12.63 -22.65 -9.64
CA GLU A 2 12.34 -21.21 -9.72
C GLU A 2 12.49 -20.66 -8.30
N VAL A 3 13.34 -19.64 -8.14
CA VAL A 3 13.33 -18.86 -6.91
C VAL A 3 11.97 -18.18 -6.90
N GLU A 4 11.12 -18.52 -5.92
CA GLU A 4 9.87 -17.81 -5.63
C GLU A 4 10.18 -16.31 -5.64
N GLY A 5 9.68 -15.62 -6.67
CA GLY A 5 9.94 -14.20 -6.87
C GLY A 5 9.06 -13.40 -5.91
N ILE A 6 9.62 -12.34 -5.33
CA ILE A 6 8.89 -11.41 -4.46
C ILE A 6 7.66 -10.86 -5.21
N LEU A 7 6.48 -11.03 -4.62
CA LEU A 7 5.23 -10.43 -5.10
C LEU A 7 5.10 -9.02 -4.52
N PHE A 8 5.48 -8.03 -5.33
CA PHE A 8 5.54 -6.63 -4.90
C PHE A 8 4.28 -5.85 -5.35
N GLY A 9 3.53 -5.31 -4.41
CA GLY A 9 2.42 -4.39 -4.67
C GLY A 9 2.87 -2.92 -4.61
N VAL A 10 2.37 -2.08 -5.50
CA VAL A 10 2.43 -0.62 -5.37
C VAL A 10 1.00 -0.08 -5.41
N MET A 11 0.54 0.44 -4.27
CA MET A 11 -0.79 1.05 -4.16
C MET A 11 -0.73 2.53 -4.54
N THR A 12 -1.41 2.90 -5.62
CA THR A 12 -1.44 4.27 -6.14
C THR A 12 -2.66 4.51 -7.03
N GLN A 13 -3.15 5.75 -7.05
CA GLN A 13 -4.20 6.20 -7.97
C GLN A 13 -3.66 6.91 -9.21
N TYR A 14 -2.39 7.33 -9.18
CA TYR A 14 -1.78 8.10 -10.26
C TYR A 14 -0.36 7.63 -10.54
N ARG A 15 -0.03 7.53 -11.83
CA ARG A 15 1.31 7.19 -12.31
C ARG A 15 2.14 8.46 -12.56
N GLY A 16 2.51 9.11 -11.47
CA GLY A 16 3.42 10.25 -11.48
C GLY A 16 4.89 9.85 -11.53
N TYR A 17 5.77 10.84 -11.60
CA TYR A 17 7.23 10.63 -11.66
C TYR A 17 7.77 9.66 -10.60
N ALA A 18 7.32 9.79 -9.34
CA ALA A 18 7.77 8.91 -8.26
C ALA A 18 7.40 7.44 -8.50
N VAL A 19 6.17 7.18 -8.94
CA VAL A 19 5.72 5.81 -9.26
C VAL A 19 6.51 5.26 -10.44
N GLU A 20 6.71 6.04 -11.50
CA GLU A 20 7.52 5.61 -12.66
C GLU A 20 8.96 5.24 -12.25
N LYS A 21 9.58 6.01 -11.35
CA LYS A 21 10.92 5.68 -10.85
C LYS A 21 10.96 4.42 -9.99
N ILE A 22 9.91 4.15 -9.21
CA ILE A 22 9.78 2.90 -8.46
C ILE A 22 9.66 1.73 -9.44
N LEU A 23 8.78 1.82 -10.44
CA LEU A 23 8.57 0.78 -11.44
C LEU A 23 9.84 0.52 -12.26
N GLU A 24 10.56 1.56 -12.66
CA GLU A 24 11.85 1.45 -13.35
C GLU A 24 12.89 0.71 -12.49
N ALA A 25 12.99 1.07 -11.20
CA ALA A 25 13.94 0.45 -10.28
C ALA A 25 13.62 -1.02 -9.97
N LEU A 26 12.33 -1.37 -9.87
CA LEU A 26 11.87 -2.76 -9.68
C LEU A 26 12.07 -3.57 -10.97
N GLY A 27 11.78 -2.98 -12.13
CA GLY A 27 12.00 -3.58 -13.45
C GLY A 27 13.47 -3.92 -13.73
N ARG A 28 14.40 -3.02 -13.37
CA ARG A 28 15.85 -3.31 -13.44
C ARG A 28 16.28 -4.51 -12.61
N ARG A 29 15.54 -4.84 -11.54
CA ARG A 29 15.76 -6.01 -10.67
C ARG A 29 14.94 -7.23 -11.07
N ARG A 30 14.13 -7.13 -12.13
CA ARG A 30 13.19 -8.18 -12.58
C ARG A 30 12.20 -8.60 -11.50
N ILE A 31 11.82 -7.68 -10.62
CA ILE A 31 10.78 -7.92 -9.62
C ILE A 31 9.43 -7.63 -10.28
N PRO A 32 8.50 -8.60 -10.34
CA PRO A 32 7.15 -8.36 -10.84
C PRO A 32 6.41 -7.41 -9.89
N VAL A 33 5.62 -6.50 -10.47
CA VAL A 33 4.90 -5.48 -9.70
C VAL A 33 3.41 -5.50 -10.02
N MET A 34 2.59 -5.59 -8.97
CA MET A 34 1.16 -5.37 -9.04
C MET A 34 0.86 -3.89 -8.77
N LEU A 35 0.32 -3.18 -9.75
CA LEU A 35 -0.19 -1.82 -9.55
C LEU A 35 -1.63 -1.88 -9.04
N ILE A 36 -1.86 -1.37 -7.84
CA ILE A 36 -3.13 -1.50 -7.12
C ILE A 36 -3.77 -0.12 -7.00
N ASP A 37 -4.91 0.08 -7.66
CA ASP A 37 -5.75 1.24 -7.37
C ASP A 37 -6.62 0.94 -6.15
N PRO A 38 -6.53 1.71 -5.05
CA PRO A 38 -7.35 1.51 -3.87
C PRO A 38 -8.87 1.59 -4.14
N HIS A 39 -9.33 2.17 -5.26
CA HIS A 39 -10.75 2.17 -5.62
C HIS A 39 -11.29 0.79 -6.03
N ASP A 40 -10.44 -0.08 -6.56
CA ASP A 40 -10.81 -1.42 -7.04
C ASP A 40 -10.59 -2.49 -5.97
N VAL A 41 -10.22 -2.08 -4.74
CA VAL A 41 -10.00 -3.00 -3.61
C VAL A 41 -11.33 -3.32 -2.94
N VAL A 42 -11.58 -4.62 -2.75
CA VAL A 42 -12.75 -5.14 -2.07
C VAL A 42 -12.31 -5.80 -0.76
N VAL A 43 -12.93 -5.39 0.34
CA VAL A 43 -12.66 -5.94 1.68
C VAL A 43 -13.91 -6.66 2.18
N ARG A 44 -13.74 -7.84 2.78
CA ARG A 44 -14.81 -8.59 3.44
C ARG A 44 -14.45 -8.87 4.90
N ILE A 45 -15.37 -8.58 5.81
CA ILE A 45 -15.19 -8.93 7.23
C ILE A 45 -15.25 -10.45 7.38
N GLY A 46 -14.24 -11.04 8.03
CA GLY A 46 -14.07 -12.50 8.11
C GLY A 46 -13.69 -13.15 6.78
N GLY A 47 -13.32 -12.36 5.78
CA GLY A 47 -12.86 -12.82 4.48
C GLY A 47 -11.59 -12.09 4.03
N ASP A 48 -11.30 -12.18 2.75
CA ASP A 48 -10.06 -11.69 2.16
C ASP A 48 -10.14 -10.23 1.68
N VAL A 49 -8.98 -9.60 1.55
CA VAL A 49 -8.77 -8.31 0.89
C VAL A 49 -8.33 -8.58 -0.54
N THR A 50 -9.14 -8.21 -1.54
CA THR A 50 -8.85 -8.55 -2.93
C THR A 50 -8.81 -7.34 -3.85
N PHE A 51 -8.01 -7.45 -4.91
CA PHE A 51 -7.94 -6.50 -6.02
C PHE A 51 -8.08 -7.29 -7.31
N ARG A 52 -9.15 -7.03 -8.08
CA ARG A 52 -9.43 -7.72 -9.37
C ARG A 52 -9.35 -9.25 -9.29
N GLY A 53 -9.80 -9.82 -8.18
CA GLY A 53 -9.81 -11.27 -7.93
C GLY A 53 -8.50 -11.85 -7.40
N GLN A 54 -7.45 -11.04 -7.22
CA GLN A 54 -6.19 -11.45 -6.60
C GLN A 54 -6.21 -11.09 -5.11
N SER A 55 -5.70 -11.97 -4.26
CA SER A 55 -5.56 -11.69 -2.83
C SER A 55 -4.43 -10.70 -2.61
N LEU A 56 -4.70 -9.63 -1.87
CA LEU A 56 -3.67 -8.70 -1.43
C LEU A 56 -2.93 -9.21 -0.19
N SER A 57 -3.48 -10.19 0.52
CA SER A 57 -2.81 -10.82 1.66
C SER A 57 -1.63 -11.71 1.26
N GLU A 58 -1.58 -12.13 -0.01
CA GLU A 58 -0.48 -12.91 -0.60
C GLU A 58 0.73 -12.04 -1.01
N LEU A 59 0.63 -10.71 -0.90
CA LEU A 59 1.75 -9.82 -1.20
C LEU A 59 2.86 -9.97 -0.15
N ASP A 60 4.11 -10.11 -0.60
CA ASP A 60 5.26 -10.01 0.30
C ASP A 60 5.47 -8.57 0.77
N VAL A 61 5.28 -7.61 -0.14
CA VAL A 61 5.53 -6.18 0.11
C VAL A 61 4.44 -5.35 -0.55
N LEU A 62 3.95 -4.33 0.16
CA LEU A 62 3.07 -3.30 -0.40
C LEU A 62 3.67 -1.91 -0.18
N MET A 63 4.07 -1.24 -1.26
CA MET A 63 4.47 0.16 -1.19
C MET A 63 3.27 1.07 -1.41
N PHE A 64 2.90 1.83 -0.38
CA PHE A 64 1.83 2.82 -0.46
C PHE A 64 2.37 4.15 -1.01
N ARG A 65 1.81 4.64 -2.11
CA ARG A 65 2.26 5.85 -2.82
C ARG A 65 1.24 6.98 -2.86
N GLY A 66 0.26 6.93 -1.97
CA GLY A 66 -0.72 7.99 -1.81
C GLY A 66 -1.96 7.80 -2.67
N PHE A 67 -2.89 8.70 -2.46
CA PHE A 67 -4.13 8.79 -3.19
C PHE A 67 -4.46 10.26 -3.51
N SER A 68 -5.26 10.44 -4.54
CA SER A 68 -5.87 11.69 -4.93
C SER A 68 -6.91 12.15 -3.90
N TYR A 69 -7.51 13.31 -4.18
CA TYR A 69 -8.57 13.89 -3.34
C TYR A 69 -9.67 12.87 -3.02
N CYS A 70 -9.92 12.67 -1.73
CA CYS A 70 -10.91 11.73 -1.20
C CYS A 70 -11.53 12.30 0.09
N SER A 71 -12.68 11.77 0.50
CA SER A 71 -13.33 12.18 1.75
C SER A 71 -12.54 11.72 2.98
N GLY A 72 -12.79 12.32 4.14
CA GLY A 72 -12.17 11.88 5.40
C GLY A 72 -12.44 10.40 5.70
N GLU A 73 -13.67 9.93 5.45
CA GLU A 73 -14.05 8.51 5.61
C GLU A 73 -13.24 7.60 4.70
N GLN A 74 -12.99 8.02 3.46
CA GLN A 74 -12.15 7.27 2.52
C GLN A 74 -10.69 7.24 2.97
N VAL A 75 -10.18 8.32 3.55
CA VAL A 75 -8.83 8.34 4.14
C VAL A 75 -8.75 7.34 5.29
N PHE A 76 -9.69 7.39 6.24
CA PHE A 76 -9.71 6.45 7.37
C PHE A 76 -9.80 5.00 6.90
N PHE A 77 -10.73 4.69 5.99
CA PHE A 77 -10.86 3.34 5.45
C PHE A 77 -9.56 2.84 4.78
N ARG A 78 -8.84 3.71 4.07
CA ARG A 78 -7.58 3.33 3.42
C ARG A 78 -6.46 3.12 4.42
N MET A 79 -6.40 3.90 5.50
CA MET A 79 -5.46 3.63 6.58
C MET A 79 -5.81 2.31 7.29
N ASP A 80 -7.08 2.05 7.58
CA ASP A 80 -7.55 0.79 8.16
C ASP A 80 -7.20 -0.42 7.27
N LEU A 81 -7.31 -0.26 5.95
CA LEU A 81 -6.90 -1.26 4.96
C LEU A 81 -5.39 -1.56 5.06
N LEU A 82 -4.54 -0.54 5.16
CA LEU A 82 -3.08 -0.75 5.31
C LEU A 82 -2.78 -1.49 6.62
N HIS A 83 -3.39 -1.06 7.74
CA HIS A 83 -3.27 -1.76 9.02
C HIS A 83 -3.75 -3.21 8.94
N ALA A 84 -4.83 -3.48 8.21
CA ALA A 84 -5.34 -4.83 8.02
C ALA A 84 -4.35 -5.71 7.24
N LEU A 85 -3.75 -5.18 6.17
CA LEU A 85 -2.74 -5.91 5.39
C LEU A 85 -1.46 -6.17 6.20
N GLU A 86 -1.02 -5.22 7.02
CA GLU A 86 0.09 -5.44 7.97
C GLU A 86 -0.21 -6.59 8.94
N ARG A 87 -1.43 -6.63 9.51
CA ARG A 87 -1.87 -7.73 10.39
C ARG A 87 -1.97 -9.08 9.67
N LEU A 88 -2.19 -9.08 8.36
CA LEU A 88 -2.21 -10.28 7.52
C LEU A 88 -0.80 -10.72 7.10
N GLY A 89 0.25 -10.00 7.50
CA GLY A 89 1.65 -10.37 7.26
C GLY A 89 2.30 -9.66 6.07
N VAL A 90 1.57 -8.77 5.38
CA VAL A 90 2.12 -7.99 4.27
C VAL A 90 3.08 -6.94 4.81
N PHE A 91 4.29 -6.84 4.26
CA PHE A 91 5.23 -5.80 4.62
C PHE A 91 4.84 -4.47 3.96
N VAL A 92 4.20 -3.57 4.70
CA VAL A 92 3.74 -2.27 4.17
C VAL A 92 4.84 -1.21 4.30
N VAL A 93 5.14 -0.53 3.19
CA VAL A 93 6.15 0.52 3.10
C VAL A 93 5.51 1.84 2.68
N ASN A 94 5.50 2.89 3.51
CA ASN A 94 5.84 2.89 4.94
C ASN A 94 4.70 2.26 5.77
N PRO A 95 4.98 1.80 7.01
CA PRO A 95 3.95 1.29 7.90
C PRO A 95 2.78 2.25 8.07
N ALA A 96 1.57 1.74 8.30
CA ALA A 96 0.36 2.58 8.36
C ALA A 96 0.46 3.65 9.46
N SER A 97 0.96 3.27 10.63
CA SER A 97 1.22 4.18 11.75
C SER A 97 2.19 5.31 11.43
N SER A 98 3.21 5.04 10.59
CA SER A 98 4.17 6.08 10.17
C SER A 98 3.50 7.10 9.25
N ILE A 99 2.61 6.64 8.38
CA ILE A 99 1.84 7.51 7.47
C ILE A 99 0.87 8.37 8.27
N GLU A 100 0.16 7.80 9.24
CA GLU A 100 -0.75 8.52 10.15
C GLU A 100 0.00 9.61 10.91
N ASN A 101 1.09 9.24 11.59
CA ASN A 101 1.89 10.16 12.38
C ASN A 101 2.36 11.34 11.52
N ALA A 102 2.95 11.07 10.35
CA ALA A 102 3.48 12.08 9.45
C ALA A 102 2.40 12.95 8.78
N SER A 103 1.15 12.50 8.72
CA SER A 103 0.05 13.24 8.11
C SER A 103 -0.62 14.22 9.08
N ASP A 104 -0.65 13.89 10.38
CA ASP A 104 -1.13 14.79 11.42
C ASP A 104 -0.03 15.78 11.83
N LYS A 105 -0.19 17.05 11.45
CA LYS A 105 0.81 18.09 11.73
C LYS A 105 0.98 18.38 13.22
N TYR A 106 -0.11 18.34 13.99
CA TYR A 106 -0.05 18.58 15.43
C TYR A 106 0.69 17.42 16.10
N TYR A 107 0.27 16.19 15.81
CA TYR A 107 0.88 15.02 16.43
C TYR A 107 2.33 14.80 15.98
N THR A 108 2.64 15.04 14.70
CA THR A 108 4.04 15.09 14.23
C THR A 108 4.87 16.07 15.06
N SER A 109 4.38 17.30 15.26
CA SER A 109 5.14 18.32 16.01
C SER A 109 5.33 17.89 17.46
N PHE A 110 4.30 17.33 18.09
CA PHE A 110 4.38 16.78 19.45
C PHE A 110 5.40 15.63 19.57
N LEU A 111 5.50 14.75 18.57
CA LEU A 111 6.48 13.66 18.55
C LEU A 111 7.93 14.13 18.32
N LEU A 112 8.13 15.36 17.81
CA LEU A 112 9.44 15.93 17.50
C LEU A 112 9.97 16.88 18.58
N GLU A 113 9.17 17.21 19.58
CA GLU A 113 9.62 17.90 20.80
C GLU A 113 10.63 17.04 21.59
#